data_AF-A0A1G1MLW4-F1
#
_entry.id   AF-A0A1G1MLW4-F1
#
_cell.length_a   1.000
_cell.length_b   1.000
_cell.length_c   1.000
_cell.angle_alpha   90.00
_cell.angle_beta   90.00
_cell.angle_gamma   90.00
#
_symmetry.space_group_name_H-M   'P 1'
#
loop_
_entity.id
_entity.type
_entity.pdbx_description
1 polymer ?
#
loop_
_entity_poly.entity_id
_entity_poly.type
_entity_poly.pdbx_seq_one_letter_code
_entity_poly.pdbx_strand_id
1 'polypeptide(L)' 'EVDAAYIQLSSKRPKGAVEIKEGVVVHVANKDEIVGIEILNASERFPIKNLHRLQFVSY' A
#
# COMPACT_ATOMS: atom_id res chain seq x y z
N GLU A 1 7.32 -16.85 0.76
CA GLU A 1 6.32 -15.88 0.26
C GLU A 1 5.69 -15.20 1.47
N VAL A 2 5.34 -13.92 1.38
CA VAL A 2 4.72 -13.17 2.48
C VAL A 2 3.29 -12.84 2.06
N ASP A 3 2.30 -13.06 2.93
CA ASP A 3 0.94 -12.61 2.68
C ASP A 3 0.85 -11.09 2.88
N ALA A 4 1.17 -10.35 1.82
CA ALA A 4 1.09 -8.90 1.80
C ALA A 4 0.67 -8.41 0.41
N ALA A 5 -0.15 -7.37 0.41
CA ALA A 5 -0.47 -6.60 -0.78
C ALA A 5 0.33 -5.30 -0.78
N TYR A 6 1.06 -5.04 -1.86
CA TYR A 6 1.83 -3.82 -2.02
C TYR A 6 1.31 -3.02 -3.22
N ILE A 7 0.94 -1.76 -2.98
CA ILE A 7 0.60 -0.79 -4.02
C ILE A 7 1.79 0.16 -4.14
N GLN A 8 2.54 0.04 -5.24
CA GLN A 8 3.60 0.98 -5.56
C GLN A 8 3.01 2.26 -6.16
N LEU A 9 3.26 3.41 -5.53
CA LEU A 9 2.83 4.72 -6.03
C LEU A 9 3.96 5.49 -6.70
N SER A 10 5.21 5.12 -6.40
CA SER A 10 6.42 5.74 -6.95
C SER A 10 7.56 4.73 -7.06
N SER A 11 8.46 4.92 -8.03
CA SER A 11 9.69 4.14 -8.16
C SER A 11 10.80 4.60 -7.20
N LYS A 12 10.60 5.71 -6.47
CA LYS A 12 11.56 6.18 -5.48
C LYS A 12 11.68 5.19 -4.32
N ARG A 13 12.90 5.05 -3.81
CA ARG A 13 13.18 4.19 -2.65
C ARG A 13 12.53 4.78 -1.38
N PRO A 14 11.75 4.00 -0.62
CA PRO A 14 11.27 4.41 0.70
C PRO A 14 12.45 4.77 1.63
N LYS A 15 12.29 5.84 2.41
CA LYS A 15 13.22 6.27 3.46
C LYS A 15 12.67 6.00 4.86
N GLY A 16 11.37 5.76 4.98
CA GLY A 16 10.70 5.42 6.21
C GLY A 16 9.33 4.81 5.93
N ALA A 17 8.67 4.39 7.00
CA ALA A 17 7.34 3.82 6.94
C ALA A 17 6.54 4.23 8.19
N VAL A 18 5.24 4.41 8.03
CA VAL A 18 4.32 4.73 9.13
C VAL A 18 3.21 3.71 9.13
N GLU A 19 3.06 2.97 10.22
CA GLU A 19 1.90 2.11 10.43
C GLU A 19 0.73 2.97 10.93
N ILE A 20 -0.31 3.10 10.09
CA ILE A 20 -1.48 3.96 10.39
C ILE A 20 -2.62 3.17 11.04
N LYS A 21 -2.55 1.85 10.94
CA LYS A 21 -3.42 0.85 11.56
C LYS A 21 -2.66 -0.46 11.55
N GLU A 22 -2.93 -1.35 12.49
CA GLU A 22 -2.31 -2.69 12.54
C GLU A 22 -2.35 -3.38 11.16
N GLY A 23 -1.16 -3.67 10.63
CA GLY A 23 -0.91 -4.29 9.34
C GLY A 23 -1.18 -3.39 8.12
N VAL A 24 -1.33 -2.08 8.29
CA VAL A 24 -1.46 -1.11 7.20
C VAL A 24 -0.34 -0.08 7.30
N VAL A 25 0.62 -0.18 6.39
CA VAL A 25 1.87 0.56 6.42
C VAL A 25 1.94 1.49 5.20
N VAL A 26 2.19 2.77 5.47
CA VAL A 26 2.42 3.80 4.45
C VAL A 26 3.91 4.02 4.33
N HIS A 27 4.47 3.71 3.16
CA HIS A 27 5.88 3.91 2.84
C HIS A 27 6.09 5.34 2.36
N VAL A 28 7.04 6.05 2.97
CA VAL A 28 7.34 7.46 2.71
C VAL A 28 8.79 7.66 2.27
N ALA A 29 9.04 8.66 1.45
CA ALA A 29 10.39 9.05 1.01
C ALA A 29 10.81 10.39 1.62
N ASN A 30 10.97 11.43 0.80
CA ASN A 30 11.23 12.77 1.30
C ASN A 30 9.94 13.35 1.94
N LYS A 31 10.07 14.54 2.54
CA LYS A 31 8.94 15.22 3.19
C LYS A 31 7.72 15.27 2.26
N ASP A 32 6.57 14.89 2.80
CA ASP A 32 5.25 14.88 2.14
C ASP A 32 5.13 13.94 0.92
N GLU A 33 6.02 12.93 0.81
CA GLU A 33 6.00 11.97 -0.29
C GLU A 33 5.63 10.54 0.17
N ILE A 34 4.44 10.08 -0.22
CA ILE A 34 4.03 8.67 -0.10
C ILE A 34 4.48 7.93 -1.37
N VAL A 35 5.23 6.84 -1.22
CA VAL A 35 5.76 6.06 -2.33
C VAL A 35 5.17 4.66 -2.45
N GLY A 36 4.47 4.19 -1.41
CA GLY A 36 3.74 2.93 -1.46
C GLY A 36 2.83 2.71 -0.27
N ILE A 37 1.92 1.76 -0.41
CA ILE A 37 1.03 1.28 0.65
C ILE A 37 1.18 -0.23 0.73
N GLU A 38 1.37 -0.74 1.94
CA GLU A 38 1.51 -2.16 2.22
C GLU A 38 0.41 -2.59 3.20
N ILE A 39 -0.24 -3.71 2.88
CA ILE A 39 -1.26 -4.32 3.72
C ILE A 39 -0.82 -5.74 4.03
N LEU A 40 -0.49 -6.00 5.30
CA LEU A 40 -0.11 -7.31 5.82
C LEU A 40 -1.34 -8.19 6.06
N ASN A 41 -1.18 -9.51 5.95
CA ASN A 41 -2.28 -10.49 5.98
C ASN A 41 -3.38 -10.12 4.99
N ALA A 42 -2.98 -9.76 3.76
CA ALA A 42 -3.91 -9.24 2.76
C ALA A 42 -5.03 -10.25 2.44
N SER A 43 -4.70 -11.54 2.42
CA SER A 43 -5.67 -12.61 2.17
C SER A 43 -6.79 -12.69 3.23
N GLU A 44 -6.52 -12.25 4.46
CA GLU A 44 -7.48 -12.20 5.57
C GLU A 44 -8.33 -10.92 5.56
N ARG A 45 -7.84 -9.86 4.91
CA ARG A 45 -8.47 -8.52 4.92
C ARG A 45 -9.39 -8.28 3.73
N PHE A 46 -9.07 -8.84 2.58
CA PHE A 46 -9.92 -8.77 1.39
C PHE A 46 -9.64 -9.94 0.44
N PRO A 47 -10.64 -10.35 -0.38
CA PRO A 47 -10.37 -11.32 -1.43
C PRO A 47 -9.31 -10.77 -2.38
N ILE A 48 -8.14 -11.41 -2.48
CA ILE A 48 -7.04 -10.97 -3.37
C ILE A 48 -7.52 -10.83 -4.82
N LYS A 49 -8.51 -11.64 -5.23
CA LYS A 49 -9.24 -11.52 -6.50
C LYS A 49 -10.00 -10.20 -6.68
N ASN A 50 -9.95 -9.25 -5.75
CA ASN A 50 -10.52 -7.92 -5.88
C ASN A 50 -9.45 -6.82 -5.96
N LEU A 51 -8.16 -7.16 -5.76
CA LEU A 51 -7.04 -6.20 -5.71
C LEU A 51 -6.67 -5.58 -7.08
N HIS A 52 -7.36 -5.94 -8.15
CA HIS A 52 -7.09 -5.46 -9.51
C HIS A 52 -8.07 -4.40 -10.02
N ARG A 53 -9.01 -3.94 -9.18
CA ARG A 53 -10.02 -2.97 -9.62
C ARG A 53 -9.54 -1.53 -9.43
N LEU A 54 -8.94 -0.98 -10.49
CA LEU A 54 -8.70 0.46 -10.62
C LEU A 54 -9.98 1.14 -11.14
N GLN A 55 -10.52 2.10 -10.38
CA GLN A 55 -11.71 2.88 -10.79
C GLN A 55 -11.35 4.36 -10.83
N PHE A 56 -11.62 5.01 -11.95
CA PHE A 56 -11.55 6.46 -12.08
C PHE A 56 -12.94 7.03 -11.78
N VAL A 57 -13.02 7.96 -10.83
CA VAL A 57 -14.23 8.76 -10.58
C VAL A 57 -13.87 10.20 -10.93
N SER A 58 -14.55 10.74 -11.94
CA SER A 58 -14.45 12.16 -12.30
C SER A 58 -15.44 12.95 -11.45
N TYR A 59 -14.97 14.06 -10.87
CA TYR A 59 -15.80 15.05 -10.17
C TYR A 59 -16.20 16.18 -11.11
#